data_AF-A0A2T5HY00-F1
#
_entry.id   AF-A0A2T5HY00-F1
#
_cell.length_a   1.000
_cell.length_b   1.000
_cell.length_c   1.000
_cell.angle_alpha   90.00
_cell.angle_beta   90.00
_cell.angle_gamma   90.00
#
_symmetry.space_group_name_H-M   'P 1'
#
loop_
_entity.id
_entity.type
_entity.pdbx_description
1 polymer ?
#
loop_
_entity_poly.entity_id
_entity_poly.type
_entity_poly.pdbx_seq_one_letter_code
_entity_poly.pdbx_strand_id
1 'polypeptide(L)'
;MKKGRAGDESVWWVNTRHMLKAYIKHIEMLKHGCSEEDPVYLWCKEQGVVRVEIELKKRLLFDEGLNKLENITDEKLIKIFRDETEIFNRVDRSDEPDILDAIPAKSRIYAAAWLAGQDLSNMAHRATLFRHAKILREYGMDIMEPRNIEQFPVKVRIVDLKPLSMPDWYSLEDEKPQLKIVGE
;
A
#
# COMPACT_ATOMS: atom_id res chain seq x y z
N MET A 1 -4.46 -5.02 -12.80
CA MET A 1 -5.29 -4.99 -11.58
C MET A 1 -6.70 -5.38 -11.97
N LYS A 2 -7.30 -6.38 -11.33
CA LYS A 2 -8.72 -6.74 -11.55
C LYS A 2 -9.48 -6.51 -10.25
N LYS A 3 -10.73 -6.04 -10.35
CA LYS A 3 -11.66 -6.07 -9.22
C LYS A 3 -11.88 -7.53 -8.83
N GLY A 4 -11.80 -7.84 -7.53
CA GLY A 4 -12.03 -9.19 -7.06
C GLY A 4 -13.51 -9.58 -7.10
N ARG A 5 -13.81 -10.85 -6.79
CA ARG A 5 -15.19 -11.35 -6.66
C ARG A 5 -16.02 -10.56 -5.65
N ALA A 6 -15.37 -9.94 -4.66
CA ALA A 6 -16.00 -9.08 -3.67
C ALA A 6 -16.27 -7.65 -4.17
N GLY A 7 -16.10 -7.33 -5.45
CA GLY A 7 -16.38 -6.00 -5.99
C GLY A 7 -15.32 -4.97 -5.58
N ASP A 8 -15.75 -3.72 -5.38
CA ASP A 8 -14.89 -2.53 -5.16
C ASP A 8 -14.06 -2.60 -3.86
N GLU A 9 -14.37 -3.55 -2.97
CA GLU A 9 -13.73 -3.74 -1.65
C GLU A 9 -12.56 -4.74 -1.69
N SER A 10 -12.17 -5.17 -2.89
CA SER A 10 -11.09 -6.13 -3.09
C SER A 10 -10.26 -5.83 -4.34
N VAL A 11 -8.96 -5.99 -4.21
CA VAL A 11 -7.99 -5.75 -5.29
C VAL A 11 -7.13 -6.98 -5.47
N TRP A 12 -7.07 -7.47 -6.70
CA TRP A 12 -6.27 -8.64 -7.06
C TRP A 12 -5.17 -8.27 -8.07
N TRP A 13 -3.95 -8.70 -7.73
CA TRP A 13 -2.77 -8.66 -8.59
C TRP A 13 -2.47 -10.09 -9.03
N VAL A 14 -2.59 -10.34 -10.33
CA VAL A 14 -2.50 -11.70 -10.89
C VAL A 14 -1.44 -11.72 -11.97
N ASN A 15 -0.52 -12.66 -11.88
CA ASN A 15 0.38 -13.01 -12.96
C ASN A 15 0.34 -14.53 -13.22
N THR A 16 1.29 -15.07 -13.98
CA THR A 16 1.35 -16.50 -14.32
C THR A 16 1.85 -17.38 -13.17
N ARG A 17 2.50 -16.80 -12.15
CA ARG A 17 3.18 -17.50 -11.05
C ARG A 17 2.46 -17.42 -9.71
N HIS A 18 1.80 -16.32 -9.41
CA HIS A 18 1.02 -16.14 -8.19
C HIS A 18 -0.19 -15.23 -8.44
N MET A 19 -1.10 -15.22 -7.46
CA MET A 19 -2.13 -14.21 -7.31
C MET A 19 -2.06 -13.66 -5.90
N LEU A 20 -2.00 -12.34 -5.79
CA LEU A 20 -1.99 -11.66 -4.51
C LEU A 20 -3.28 -10.85 -4.40
N LYS A 21 -3.94 -10.95 -3.26
CA LYS A 21 -5.27 -10.38 -3.01
C LYS A 21 -5.23 -9.55 -1.74
N ALA A 22 -5.84 -8.38 -1.79
CA ALA A 22 -6.19 -7.60 -0.61
C ALA A 22 -7.70 -7.39 -0.58
N TYR A 23 -8.33 -7.63 0.57
CA TYR A 23 -9.77 -7.43 0.73
C TYR A 23 -10.16 -7.09 2.17
N ILE A 24 -11.26 -6.34 2.32
CA ILE A 24 -11.84 -6.03 3.62
C ILE A 24 -12.49 -7.29 4.19
N LYS A 25 -11.97 -7.79 5.32
CA LYS A 25 -12.29 -9.14 5.80
C LYS A 25 -13.75 -9.29 6.24
N HIS A 26 -14.30 -8.33 6.99
CA HIS A 26 -15.67 -8.44 7.47
C HIS A 26 -16.70 -8.47 6.33
N ILE A 27 -16.46 -7.74 5.24
CA ILE A 27 -17.37 -7.74 4.09
C ILE A 27 -17.28 -9.06 3.31
N GLU A 28 -16.08 -9.63 3.21
CA GLU A 28 -15.90 -10.98 2.66
C GLU A 28 -16.62 -12.03 3.53
N MET A 29 -16.57 -11.92 4.86
CA MET A 29 -17.25 -12.85 5.77
C MET A 29 -18.78 -12.88 5.53
N LEU A 30 -19.42 -11.73 5.35
CA LEU A 30 -20.84 -11.66 5.02
C LEU A 30 -21.18 -12.35 3.70
N LYS A 31 -20.35 -12.13 2.67
CA LYS A 31 -20.52 -12.76 1.35
C LYS A 31 -20.37 -14.29 1.42
N HIS A 32 -19.65 -14.79 2.43
CA HIS A 32 -19.48 -16.21 2.71
C HIS A 32 -20.49 -16.76 3.75
N GLY A 33 -21.51 -15.99 4.12
CA GLY A 33 -22.63 -16.45 4.96
C GLY A 33 -22.40 -16.35 6.47
N CYS A 34 -21.39 -15.59 6.91
CA CYS A 34 -21.24 -15.25 8.33
C CYS A 34 -22.36 -14.31 8.79
N SER A 35 -22.84 -14.49 10.04
CA SER A 35 -23.84 -13.61 10.63
C SER A 35 -23.24 -12.25 10.99
N GLU A 36 -24.03 -11.18 10.87
CA GLU A 36 -23.65 -9.86 11.37
C GLU A 36 -23.49 -9.80 12.90
N GLU A 37 -24.03 -10.79 13.60
CA GLU A 37 -23.96 -10.93 15.06
C GLU A 37 -22.73 -11.73 15.51
N ASP A 38 -21.96 -12.31 14.57
CA ASP A 38 -20.77 -13.08 14.89
C ASP A 38 -19.71 -12.16 15.53
N PRO A 39 -19.15 -12.53 16.70
CA PRO A 39 -18.17 -11.70 17.40
C PRO A 39 -16.91 -11.44 16.57
N VAL A 40 -16.49 -12.39 15.71
CA VAL A 40 -15.36 -12.23 14.80
C VAL A 40 -15.68 -11.24 13.70
N TYR A 41 -16.91 -11.26 13.17
CA TYR A 41 -17.35 -10.29 12.16
C TYR A 41 -17.35 -8.87 12.73
N LEU A 42 -17.98 -8.67 13.90
CA LEU A 42 -18.08 -7.37 14.56
C LEU A 42 -16.68 -6.81 14.86
N TRP A 43 -15.80 -7.64 15.42
CA TRP A 43 -14.43 -7.23 15.71
C TRP A 43 -13.64 -6.87 14.44
N CYS A 44 -13.75 -7.67 13.37
CA CYS A 44 -13.10 -7.35 12.09
C CYS A 44 -13.63 -6.05 11.46
N LYS A 45 -14.91 -5.73 11.68
CA LYS A 45 -15.54 -4.49 11.22
C LYS A 45 -15.05 -3.28 12.01
N GLU A 46 -15.03 -3.37 13.33
CA GLU A 46 -14.57 -2.30 14.22
C GLU A 46 -13.08 -1.97 14.03
N GLN A 47 -12.23 -2.99 13.92
CA GLN A 47 -10.79 -2.82 13.75
C GLN A 47 -10.38 -2.46 12.32
N GLY A 48 -11.31 -2.51 11.35
CA GLY A 48 -11.01 -2.21 9.95
C GLY A 48 -10.05 -3.23 9.30
N VAL A 49 -10.24 -4.52 9.59
CA VAL A 49 -9.30 -5.57 9.18
C VAL A 49 -9.25 -5.74 7.66
N VAL A 50 -8.06 -5.60 7.10
CA VAL A 50 -7.72 -5.93 5.72
C VAL A 50 -6.91 -7.22 5.71
N ARG A 51 -7.32 -8.20 4.90
CA ARG A 51 -6.56 -9.44 4.71
C ARG A 51 -5.74 -9.33 3.43
N VAL A 52 -4.46 -9.69 3.55
CA VAL A 52 -3.55 -9.89 2.42
C VAL A 52 -3.30 -11.39 2.27
N GLU A 53 -3.58 -11.92 1.08
CA GLU A 53 -3.48 -13.34 0.76
C GLU A 53 -2.63 -13.53 -0.49
N ILE A 54 -1.80 -14.58 -0.49
CA ILE A 54 -1.07 -15.02 -1.67
C ILE A 54 -1.55 -16.41 -2.05
N GLU A 55 -1.82 -16.61 -3.33
CA GLU A 55 -2.02 -17.91 -3.95
C GLU A 55 -0.85 -18.20 -4.88
N LEU A 56 -0.07 -19.22 -4.56
CA LEU A 56 1.01 -19.69 -5.39
C LEU A 56 0.45 -20.58 -6.50
N LYS A 57 0.75 -20.28 -7.77
CA LYS A 57 0.36 -21.12 -8.91
C LYS A 57 1.39 -22.22 -9.13
N LYS A 58 0.98 -23.23 -9.91
CA LYS A 58 1.77 -24.45 -10.21
C LYS A 58 3.27 -24.17 -10.39
N ARG A 59 3.64 -23.25 -11.30
CA ARG A 59 5.06 -22.99 -11.60
C ARG A 59 5.85 -22.57 -10.37
N LEU A 60 5.35 -21.58 -9.62
CA LEU A 60 6.03 -21.10 -8.42
C LEU A 60 6.04 -22.15 -7.29
N LEU A 61 4.97 -22.92 -7.14
CA LEU A 61 4.94 -24.06 -6.22
C LEU A 61 6.04 -25.10 -6.54
N PHE A 62 6.27 -25.38 -7.82
CA PHE A 62 7.34 -26.30 -8.25
C PHE A 62 8.72 -25.70 -8.04
N ASP A 63 8.92 -24.43 -8.39
CA ASP A 63 10.21 -23.75 -8.23
C ASP A 63 10.62 -23.62 -6.76
N GLU A 64 9.64 -23.36 -5.88
CA GLU A 64 9.82 -23.37 -4.43
C GLU A 64 9.77 -24.78 -3.83
N GLY A 65 9.60 -25.84 -4.61
CA GLY A 65 9.54 -27.23 -4.11
C GLY A 65 8.37 -27.53 -3.17
N LEU A 66 7.34 -26.69 -3.13
CA LEU A 66 6.10 -26.84 -2.35
C LEU A 66 5.09 -27.81 -2.99
N ASN A 67 5.49 -28.49 -4.07
CA ASN A 67 4.72 -29.57 -4.68
C ASN A 67 4.73 -30.87 -3.85
N LYS A 68 5.54 -30.93 -2.79
CA LYS A 68 5.58 -32.04 -1.84
C LYS A 68 5.29 -31.53 -0.43
N LEU A 69 4.45 -32.25 0.30
CA LEU A 69 4.05 -31.90 1.68
C LEU A 69 5.26 -31.80 2.63
N GLU A 70 6.27 -32.66 2.46
CA GLU A 70 7.51 -32.66 3.27
C GLU A 70 8.28 -31.33 3.23
N ASN A 71 8.12 -30.56 2.16
CA ASN A 71 8.81 -29.30 1.96
C ASN A 71 7.99 -28.08 2.41
N ILE A 72 6.75 -28.27 2.87
CA ILE A 72 5.87 -27.21 3.36
C ILE A 72 6.15 -27.03 4.85
N THR A 73 7.00 -26.06 5.18
CA THR A 73 7.29 -25.67 6.57
C THR A 73 6.87 -24.23 6.83
N ASP A 74 6.56 -23.90 8.08
CA ASP A 74 6.12 -22.56 8.47
C ASP A 74 7.19 -21.51 8.13
N GLU A 75 8.48 -21.80 8.35
CA GLU A 75 9.56 -20.87 8.02
C GLU A 75 9.58 -20.52 6.54
N LYS A 76 9.31 -21.51 5.69
CA LYS A 76 9.29 -21.33 4.24
C LYS A 76 8.06 -20.57 3.77
N LEU A 77 6.90 -20.86 4.33
CA LEU A 77 5.66 -20.12 4.04
C LEU A 77 5.78 -18.65 4.46
N ILE A 78 6.33 -18.39 5.66
CA ILE A 78 6.60 -17.03 6.16
C ILE A 78 7.56 -16.31 5.23
N LYS A 79 8.65 -16.97 4.81
CA LYS A 79 9.61 -16.38 3.88
C LYS A 79 8.96 -16.00 2.55
N ILE A 80 8.27 -16.94 1.89
CA ILE A 80 7.62 -16.69 0.60
C ILE A 80 6.58 -15.58 0.73
N PHE A 81 5.81 -15.57 1.82
CA PHE A 81 4.84 -14.50 2.07
C PHE A 81 5.52 -13.14 2.17
N ARG A 82 6.63 -13.01 2.91
CA ARG A 82 7.38 -11.75 3.02
C ARG A 82 7.95 -11.31 1.69
N ASP A 83 8.58 -12.23 0.95
CA ASP A 83 9.20 -11.95 -0.34
C ASP A 83 8.16 -11.45 -1.36
N GLU A 84 6.98 -12.08 -1.41
CA GLU A 84 5.92 -11.71 -2.36
C GLU A 84 5.12 -10.47 -1.93
N THR A 85 5.06 -10.17 -0.63
CA THR A 85 4.33 -8.99 -0.10
C THR A 85 5.21 -7.77 0.10
N GLU A 86 6.52 -7.86 -0.14
CA GLU A 86 7.49 -6.76 0.01
C GLU A 86 7.06 -5.49 -0.74
N ILE A 87 6.42 -5.64 -1.90
CA ILE A 87 5.93 -4.50 -2.70
C ILE A 87 4.94 -3.60 -1.95
N PHE A 88 4.18 -4.15 -1.00
CA PHE A 88 3.30 -3.35 -0.14
C PHE A 88 4.06 -2.50 0.87
N ASN A 89 5.24 -2.96 1.28
CA ASN A 89 6.11 -2.22 2.19
C ASN A 89 6.92 -1.14 1.46
N ARG A 90 7.11 -1.25 0.14
CA ARG A 90 7.83 -0.27 -0.70
C ARG A 90 7.06 1.03 -0.97
N VAL A 91 5.84 1.17 -0.47
CA VAL A 91 4.98 2.36 -0.70
C VAL A 91 5.36 3.54 0.21
N ASP A 92 6.36 3.40 1.06
CA ASP A 92 6.97 4.56 1.73
C ASP A 92 7.85 5.33 0.73
N ARG A 93 7.21 6.14 -0.13
CA ARG A 93 7.88 7.14 -0.96
C ARG A 93 8.12 8.45 -0.21
N SER A 94 8.07 8.42 1.13
CA SER A 94 8.62 9.50 1.96
C SER A 94 10.11 9.73 1.68
N ASP A 95 10.79 8.71 1.15
CA ASP A 95 12.24 8.65 0.99
C ASP A 95 12.72 8.96 -0.43
N GLU A 96 11.80 9.22 -1.40
CA GLU A 96 12.21 9.81 -2.67
C GLU A 96 12.84 11.18 -2.33
N PRO A 97 14.12 11.43 -2.67
CA PRO A 97 14.74 12.71 -2.38
C PRO A 97 13.84 13.78 -2.97
N ASP A 98 13.29 14.64 -2.12
CA ASP A 98 12.51 15.76 -2.59
C ASP A 98 13.39 16.44 -3.65
N ILE A 99 12.85 16.75 -4.83
CA ILE A 99 13.64 17.45 -5.87
C ILE A 99 14.27 18.71 -5.25
N LEU A 100 13.62 19.26 -4.22
CA LEU A 100 14.11 20.34 -3.37
C LEU A 100 15.40 20.03 -2.60
N ASP A 101 15.65 18.80 -2.18
CA ASP A 101 16.86 18.42 -1.44
C ASP A 101 18.12 18.45 -2.30
N ALA A 102 18.00 18.19 -3.60
CA ALA A 102 19.09 18.33 -4.56
C ALA A 102 19.43 19.81 -4.87
N ILE A 103 18.54 20.75 -4.53
CA ILE A 103 18.70 22.18 -4.81
C ILE A 103 19.49 22.86 -3.66
N PRO A 104 20.39 23.80 -3.97
CA PRO A 104 21.07 24.60 -2.96
C PRO A 104 20.07 25.29 -2.02
N ALA A 105 20.31 25.23 -0.71
CA ALA A 105 19.38 25.70 0.33
C ALA A 105 18.81 27.12 0.08
N LYS A 106 19.63 28.04 -0.45
CA LYS A 106 19.21 29.42 -0.75
C LYS A 106 18.23 29.51 -1.93
N SER A 107 18.31 28.59 -2.89
CA SER A 107 17.40 28.52 -4.04
C SER A 107 16.18 27.62 -3.79
N ARG A 108 16.26 26.73 -2.79
CA ARG A 108 15.21 25.77 -2.43
C ARG A 108 13.87 26.45 -2.10
N ILE A 109 13.91 27.56 -1.36
CA ILE A 109 12.70 28.30 -0.96
C ILE A 109 11.96 28.84 -2.21
N TYR A 110 12.69 29.37 -3.18
CA TYR A 110 12.11 29.89 -4.42
C TYR A 110 11.56 28.76 -5.31
N ALA A 111 12.25 27.62 -5.35
CA ALA A 111 11.76 26.43 -6.03
C ALA A 111 10.45 25.92 -5.40
N ALA A 112 10.40 25.78 -4.06
CA ALA A 112 9.21 25.33 -3.35
C ALA A 112 8.00 26.25 -3.58
N ALA A 113 8.19 27.57 -3.47
CA ALA A 113 7.13 28.55 -3.71
C ALA A 113 6.63 28.51 -5.17
N TRP A 114 7.54 28.36 -6.14
CA TRP A 114 7.16 28.21 -7.55
C TRP A 114 6.46 26.89 -7.86
N LEU A 115 6.92 25.77 -7.28
CA LEU A 115 6.26 24.45 -7.39
C LEU A 115 4.84 24.50 -6.82
N ALA A 116 4.63 25.28 -5.75
CA ALA A 116 3.33 25.57 -5.17
C ALA A 116 2.49 26.55 -6.01
N GLY A 117 2.97 27.04 -7.16
CA GLY A 117 2.21 27.95 -8.03
C GLY A 117 2.09 29.38 -7.50
N GLN A 118 2.97 29.80 -6.58
CA GLN A 118 2.98 31.19 -6.10
C GLN A 118 3.66 32.12 -7.11
N ASP A 119 3.16 33.36 -7.19
CA ASP A 119 3.80 34.42 -7.97
C ASP A 119 5.01 34.99 -7.22
N LEU A 120 6.20 34.67 -7.72
CA LEU A 120 7.46 35.07 -7.12
C LEU A 120 7.81 36.54 -7.33
N SER A 121 7.17 37.23 -8.27
CA SER A 121 7.44 38.64 -8.56
C SER A 121 7.16 39.54 -7.35
N ASN A 122 6.23 39.12 -6.48
CA ASN A 122 5.88 39.80 -5.24
C ASN A 122 6.71 39.33 -4.03
N MET A 123 7.47 38.23 -4.15
CA MET A 123 8.23 37.64 -3.04
C MET A 123 9.65 38.17 -2.92
N ALA A 124 10.27 38.60 -4.03
CA ALA A 124 11.63 39.12 -4.01
C ALA A 124 11.88 40.09 -5.16
N HIS A 125 12.90 40.93 -5.00
CA HIS A 125 13.33 41.85 -6.04
C HIS A 125 13.80 41.09 -7.30
N ARG A 126 13.49 41.62 -8.49
CA ARG A 126 13.77 41.03 -9.80
C ARG A 126 15.22 40.53 -9.95
N ALA A 127 16.20 41.30 -9.48
CA ALA A 127 17.61 40.91 -9.53
C ALA A 127 17.94 39.64 -8.71
N THR A 128 17.26 39.45 -7.58
CA THR A 128 17.40 38.25 -6.73
C THR A 128 16.77 37.05 -7.42
N LEU A 129 15.59 37.21 -8.01
CA LEU A 129 14.92 36.15 -8.78
C LEU A 129 15.76 35.67 -9.95
N PHE A 130 16.37 36.57 -10.73
CA PHE A 130 17.27 36.18 -11.83
C PHE A 130 18.46 35.33 -11.37
N ARG A 131 19.03 35.64 -10.20
CA ARG A 131 20.15 34.86 -9.64
C ARG A 131 19.71 33.44 -9.30
N HIS A 132 18.55 33.27 -8.68
CA HIS A 132 18.01 31.95 -8.35
C HIS A 132 17.51 31.21 -9.59
N ALA A 133 16.89 31.89 -10.54
CA ALA A 133 16.44 31.31 -11.81
C ALA A 133 17.61 30.72 -12.61
N LYS A 134 18.79 31.35 -12.60
CA LYS A 134 19.98 30.79 -13.25
C LYS A 134 20.35 29.42 -12.65
N ILE A 135 20.34 29.30 -11.33
CA ILE A 135 20.66 28.06 -10.61
C ILE A 135 19.57 27.01 -10.85
N LEU A 136 18.30 27.40 -10.75
CA LEU A 136 17.17 26.48 -10.83
C LEU A 136 16.92 25.93 -12.25
N ARG A 137 17.38 26.63 -13.30
CA ARG A 137 17.37 26.10 -14.67
C ARG A 137 18.24 24.87 -14.85
N GLU A 138 19.31 24.72 -14.07
CA GLU A 138 20.14 23.50 -14.06
C GLU A 138 19.35 22.27 -13.58
N TYR A 139 18.28 22.51 -12.82
CA TYR A 139 17.34 21.50 -12.31
C TYR A 139 16.03 21.46 -13.13
N GLY A 140 15.99 22.12 -14.29
CA GLY A 140 14.83 22.14 -15.19
C GLY A 140 13.66 23.03 -14.75
N MET A 141 13.87 23.96 -13.81
CA MET A 141 12.82 24.88 -13.36
C MET A 141 13.08 26.30 -13.89
N ASP A 142 12.08 26.91 -14.55
CA ASP A 142 12.12 28.33 -14.89
C ASP A 142 11.14 29.12 -14.00
N ILE A 143 11.67 29.63 -12.89
CA ILE A 143 10.90 30.38 -11.91
C ILE A 143 10.49 31.79 -12.36
N MET A 144 10.96 32.23 -13.54
CA MET A 144 10.56 33.53 -14.11
C MET A 144 9.22 33.44 -14.83
N GLU A 145 8.83 32.24 -15.27
CA GLU A 145 7.54 31.98 -15.89
C GLU A 145 6.51 31.66 -14.81
N PRO A 146 5.34 32.32 -14.79
CA PRO A 146 4.30 32.01 -13.82
C PRO A 146 3.80 30.59 -14.04
N ARG A 147 3.76 29.81 -12.96
CA ARG A 147 3.27 28.44 -13.00
C ARG A 147 1.77 28.43 -12.76
N ASN A 148 1.00 28.31 -13.85
CA ASN A 148 -0.46 28.24 -13.78
C ASN A 148 -0.91 26.84 -13.32
N ILE A 149 -0.84 26.59 -12.02
CA ILE A 149 -1.39 25.39 -11.38
C ILE A 149 -2.49 25.84 -10.43
N GLU A 150 -3.69 25.32 -10.64
CA GLU A 150 -4.72 25.35 -9.60
C GLU A 150 -4.31 24.36 -8.51
N GLN A 151 -3.99 24.87 -7.32
CA GLN A 151 -3.77 24.02 -6.17
C GLN A 151 -5.09 23.34 -5.82
N PHE A 152 -5.19 22.03 -6.08
CA PHE A 152 -6.28 21.22 -5.57
C PHE A 152 -5.91 20.80 -4.13
N PRO A 153 -6.60 21.29 -3.08
CA PRO A 153 -6.30 20.89 -1.72
C PRO A 153 -6.68 19.42 -1.53
N VAL A 154 -5.71 18.52 -1.73
CA VAL A 154 -5.89 17.10 -1.46
C VAL A 154 -5.84 16.91 0.05
N LYS A 155 -6.97 16.52 0.66
CA LYS A 155 -6.95 15.99 2.03
C LYS A 155 -6.36 14.59 1.97
N VAL A 156 -5.07 14.47 2.25
CA VAL A 156 -4.42 13.17 2.41
C VAL A 156 -4.90 12.57 3.73
N ARG A 157 -5.67 11.48 3.66
CA ARG A 157 -5.91 10.61 4.81
C ARG A 157 -4.82 9.55 4.82
N ILE A 158 -3.92 9.66 5.79
CA ILE A 158 -2.92 8.62 6.03
C ILE A 158 -3.62 7.50 6.78
N VAL A 159 -3.55 6.29 6.22
CA VAL A 159 -4.07 5.07 6.86
C VAL A 159 -2.88 4.24 7.29
N ASP A 160 -2.63 4.19 8.60
CA ASP A 160 -1.57 3.38 9.17
C ASP A 160 -2.01 1.91 9.21
N LEU A 161 -1.32 1.06 8.44
CA LEU A 161 -1.52 -0.38 8.48
C LEU A 161 -0.55 -0.99 9.50
N LYS A 162 -1.07 -1.84 10.39
CA LYS A 162 -0.27 -2.58 11.37
C LYS A 162 -0.57 -4.08 11.25
N PRO A 163 0.41 -4.96 11.49
CA PRO A 163 0.16 -6.39 11.61
C PRO A 163 -0.94 -6.64 12.65
N LEU A 164 -1.94 -7.42 12.27
CA LEU A 164 -3.07 -7.76 13.14
C LEU A 164 -2.61 -8.75 14.21
N SER A 165 -2.92 -8.47 15.47
CA SER A 165 -2.73 -9.43 16.58
C SER A 165 -4.04 -10.17 16.84
N MET A 166 -3.94 -11.43 17.26
CA MET A 166 -5.10 -12.21 17.69
C MET A 166 -5.72 -11.55 18.94
N PRO A 167 -7.04 -11.33 18.99
CA PRO A 167 -7.68 -10.76 20.17
C PRO A 167 -7.76 -11.81 21.29
N ASP A 168 -7.71 -11.35 22.54
CA ASP A 168 -7.60 -12.22 23.73
C ASP A 168 -8.72 -13.26 23.87
N TRP A 169 -9.91 -12.97 23.33
CA TRP A 169 -11.08 -13.83 23.40
C TRP A 169 -11.14 -14.87 22.27
N TYR A 170 -10.30 -14.75 21.23
CA TYR A 170 -10.28 -15.66 20.09
C TYR A 170 -9.27 -16.78 20.33
N SER A 171 -9.67 -18.02 20.08
CA SER A 171 -8.80 -19.20 20.16
C SER A 171 -8.89 -20.03 18.88
N LEU A 172 -7.76 -20.60 18.48
CA LEU A 172 -7.66 -21.58 17.38
C LEU A 172 -7.90 -23.01 17.87
N GLU A 173 -7.97 -23.21 19.19
CA GLU A 173 -8.26 -24.50 19.79
C GLU A 173 -9.77 -24.76 19.67
N ASP A 174 -10.17 -25.48 18.63
CA ASP A 174 -11.48 -26.12 18.61
C ASP A 174 -11.51 -27.13 19.76
N GLU A 175 -12.36 -26.92 20.77
CA GLU A 175 -12.55 -27.89 21.86
C GLU A 175 -12.96 -29.29 21.33
N LYS A 176 -13.41 -29.40 20.07
CA LYS A 176 -13.64 -30.67 19.36
C LYS A 176 -13.41 -30.53 17.85
N PRO A 177 -12.41 -31.20 17.24
CA PRO A 177 -12.30 -31.26 15.79
C PRO A 177 -13.48 -32.07 15.22
N GLN A 178 -14.49 -31.38 14.69
CA GLN A 178 -15.58 -32.04 13.97
C GLN A 178 -15.12 -32.35 12.55
N LEU A 179 -14.48 -33.51 12.38
CA LEU A 179 -14.26 -34.08 11.06
C LEU A 179 -15.64 -34.42 10.45
N LYS A 180 -16.16 -33.56 9.58
CA LYS A 180 -17.28 -33.93 8.70
C LYS A 180 -16.75 -34.90 7.65
N ILE A 181 -17.15 -36.17 7.77
CA ILE A 181 -16.99 -37.13 6.68
C ILE A 181 -17.88 -36.66 5.54
N VAL A 182 -17.27 -36.25 4.43
CA VAL A 182 -17.99 -35.95 3.19
C VAL A 182 -17.84 -37.18 2.29
N GLY A 183 -18.85 -38.04 2.29
CA GLY A 183 -18.92 -39.19 1.40
C GLY A 183 -19.84 -40.32 1.88
N GLU A 184 -21.12 -40.22 1.53
CA GLU A 184 -21.97 -41.32 1.07
C GLU A 184 -22.77 -40.84 -0.15
#